data_AF-A0A9D5GPQ8-F1
#
_entry.id   AF-A0A9D5GPQ8-F1
#
_cell.length_a   1.000
_cell.length_b   1.000
_cell.length_c   1.000
_cell.angle_alpha   90.00
_cell.angle_beta   90.00
_cell.angle_gamma   90.00
#
_symmetry.space_group_name_H-M   'P 1'
#
loop_
_entity.id
_entity.type
_entity.pdbx_description
1 polymer ?
#
loop_
_entity_poly.entity_id
_entity_poly.type
_entity_poly.pdbx_seq_one_letter_code
_entity_poly.pdbx_strand_id
1 'polypeptide(L)'
;MDLIKRGSQTAKDGFKNEDDIIKKFNNWKQDKESQLWLILMNYKISEIEYVEAVKISGYKTDVQVQVTIKLKKAIDIENLQVKLVSNPKGFNQIDKRWVNKYAEMWNIPATVISILKRYTGEEVPTIDNPKDERRMFANEFSKKEQKLVIDWLSKNQSLIVSDTLKGRGKFAAEWMLVAQKNSTNACWILKSMNFCMNYFGNRDIKITKRGNFKIGKITMQRKGGDGGRETSKMLQFKINPTELFNNE
;
A
#
# COMPACT_ATOMS: atom_id res chain seq x y z
N MET A 1 -7.08 -1.16 -26.10
CA MET A 1 -5.86 -0.54 -25.56
C MET A 1 -4.87 -1.65 -25.20
N ASP A 2 -3.64 -1.57 -25.70
CA ASP A 2 -2.54 -2.45 -25.31
C ASP A 2 -2.34 -2.44 -23.78
N LEU A 3 -2.18 -3.62 -23.17
CA LEU A 3 -2.00 -3.81 -21.73
C LEU A 3 -0.77 -3.06 -21.20
N ILE A 4 0.29 -2.96 -21.99
CA ILE A 4 1.52 -2.22 -21.64
C ILE A 4 1.20 -0.73 -21.58
N LYS A 5 0.56 -0.18 -22.62
CA LYS A 5 0.11 1.23 -22.64
C LYS A 5 -0.83 1.55 -21.48
N ARG A 6 -1.78 0.65 -21.17
CA ARG A 6 -2.71 0.83 -20.05
C ARG A 6 -1.98 0.88 -18.71
N GLY A 7 -1.06 -0.05 -18.46
CA GLY A 7 -0.27 -0.08 -17.22
C GLY A 7 0.63 1.15 -17.05
N SER A 8 1.26 1.61 -18.15
CA SER A 8 2.05 2.85 -18.17
C SER A 8 1.19 4.07 -17.87
N GLN A 9 -0.01 4.17 -18.47
CA GLN A 9 -0.93 5.27 -18.21
C GLN A 9 -1.39 5.29 -16.75
N THR A 10 -1.76 4.14 -16.18
CA THR A 10 -2.15 4.03 -14.77
C THR A 10 -1.05 4.53 -13.83
N ALA A 11 0.22 4.23 -14.11
CA ALA A 11 1.34 4.74 -13.31
C ALA A 11 1.50 6.26 -13.44
N LYS A 12 1.44 6.80 -14.67
CA LYS A 12 1.51 8.24 -14.93
C LYS A 12 0.39 9.01 -14.23
N ASP A 13 -0.83 8.49 -14.23
CA ASP A 13 -1.97 9.12 -13.58
C ASP A 13 -1.80 9.15 -12.05
N GLY A 14 -1.21 8.10 -11.47
CA GLY A 14 -0.82 8.08 -10.05
C GLY A 14 0.14 9.22 -9.70
N PHE A 15 1.22 9.39 -10.48
CA PHE A 15 2.18 10.47 -10.24
C PHE A 15 1.57 11.86 -10.43
N LYS A 16 0.74 12.06 -11.46
CA LYS A 16 0.01 13.31 -11.64
C LYS A 16 -0.92 13.62 -10.46
N ASN A 17 -1.50 12.59 -9.83
CA ASN A 17 -2.34 12.77 -8.66
C ASN A 17 -1.56 13.25 -7.43
N GLU A 18 -0.32 12.77 -7.24
CA GLU A 18 0.58 13.28 -6.20
C GLU A 18 0.91 14.77 -6.46
N ASP A 19 1.24 15.12 -7.70
CA ASP A 19 1.57 16.50 -8.08
C ASP A 19 0.36 17.46 -7.91
N ASP A 20 -0.86 16.97 -8.19
CA ASP A 20 -2.11 17.70 -7.93
C ASP A 20 -2.33 17.96 -6.43
N ILE A 21 -2.12 16.95 -5.58
CA ILE A 21 -2.21 17.10 -4.12
C ILE A 21 -1.18 18.09 -3.60
N ILE A 22 0.06 18.03 -4.09
CA ILE A 22 1.13 18.99 -3.75
C ILE A 22 0.69 20.42 -4.11
N LYS A 23 0.17 20.62 -5.33
CA LYS A 23 -0.32 21.93 -5.77
C LYS A 23 -1.44 22.45 -4.88
N LYS A 24 -2.35 21.58 -4.44
CA LYS A 24 -3.45 21.95 -3.54
C LYS A 24 -2.94 22.43 -2.19
N PHE A 25 -2.07 21.69 -1.52
CA PHE A 25 -1.46 22.12 -0.26
C PHE A 25 -0.64 23.42 -0.41
N ASN A 26 0.14 23.56 -1.48
CA ASN A 26 0.89 24.79 -1.74
C ASN A 26 -0.02 26.00 -2.04
N ASN A 27 -1.29 25.76 -2.41
CA ASN A 27 -2.32 26.78 -2.60
C ASN A 27 -3.40 26.76 -1.50
N TRP A 28 -3.08 26.29 -0.29
CA TRP A 28 -4.07 26.05 0.77
C TRP A 28 -4.93 27.25 1.14
N LYS A 29 -4.45 28.49 0.96
CA LYS A 29 -5.25 29.70 1.23
C LYS A 29 -6.49 29.81 0.34
N GLN A 30 -6.43 29.23 -0.87
CA GLN A 30 -7.51 29.30 -1.87
C GLN A 30 -8.14 27.93 -2.16
N ASP A 31 -7.47 26.82 -1.83
CA ASP A 31 -7.96 25.47 -2.07
C ASP A 31 -8.72 24.91 -0.86
N LYS A 32 -10.04 24.78 -0.99
CA LYS A 32 -10.93 24.31 0.08
C LYS A 32 -10.68 22.85 0.50
N GLU A 33 -10.23 21.99 -0.42
CA GLU A 33 -9.98 20.58 -0.09
C GLU A 33 -8.77 20.44 0.82
N SER A 34 -7.69 21.14 0.52
CA SER A 34 -6.49 21.15 1.38
C SER A 34 -6.75 21.81 2.74
N GLN A 35 -7.61 22.82 2.84
CA GLN A 35 -8.07 23.35 4.13
C GLN A 35 -8.79 22.28 4.95
N LEU A 36 -9.67 21.49 4.32
CA LEU A 36 -10.34 20.38 4.99
C LEU A 36 -9.34 19.30 5.43
N TRP A 37 -8.31 18.99 4.63
CA TRP A 37 -7.24 18.07 5.03
C TRP A 37 -6.47 18.58 6.25
N LEU A 38 -6.08 19.85 6.26
CA LEU A 38 -5.41 20.48 7.40
C LEU A 38 -6.29 20.44 8.65
N ILE A 39 -7.59 20.69 8.53
CA ILE A 39 -8.54 20.58 9.66
C ILE A 39 -8.63 19.13 10.16
N LEU A 40 -8.68 18.14 9.27
CA LEU A 40 -8.70 16.71 9.64
C LEU A 40 -7.39 16.26 10.31
N MET A 41 -6.27 16.92 10.01
CA MET A 41 -5.00 16.76 10.70
C MET A 41 -4.92 17.57 12.02
N ASN A 42 -6.04 18.17 12.45
CA ASN A 42 -6.21 18.99 13.66
C ASN A 42 -5.53 20.36 13.64
N TYR A 43 -5.26 20.93 12.47
CA TYR A 43 -4.82 22.32 12.36
C TYR A 43 -5.99 23.29 12.41
N LYS A 44 -5.80 24.43 13.08
CA LYS A 44 -6.68 25.59 12.96
C LYS A 44 -6.17 26.50 11.84
N ILE A 45 -6.95 26.64 10.78
CA ILE A 45 -6.60 27.43 9.57
C ILE A 45 -6.15 28.85 9.90
N SER A 46 -6.76 29.50 10.90
CA SER A 46 -6.41 30.87 11.32
C SER A 46 -5.02 30.99 11.96
N GLU A 47 -4.48 29.90 12.50
CA GLU A 47 -3.17 29.83 13.16
C GLU A 47 -2.04 29.46 12.19
N ILE A 48 -2.36 28.99 10.97
CA ILE A 48 -1.35 28.61 9.97
C ILE A 48 -0.72 29.87 9.37
N GLU A 49 0.61 29.92 9.35
CA GLU A 49 1.41 30.96 8.71
C GLU A 49 1.79 30.55 7.27
N TYR A 50 2.32 29.33 7.13
CA TYR A 50 2.84 28.82 5.87
C TYR A 50 2.64 27.30 5.76
N VAL A 51 2.45 26.81 4.53
CA VAL A 51 2.37 25.38 4.19
C VAL A 51 3.22 25.15 2.96
N GLU A 52 4.08 24.13 3.01
CA GLU A 52 4.85 23.63 1.88
C GLU A 52 4.64 22.13 1.74
N ALA A 53 4.26 21.68 0.56
CA ALA A 53 4.16 20.27 0.22
C ALA A 53 5.24 19.90 -0.80
N VAL A 54 5.95 18.81 -0.50
CA VAL A 54 7.03 18.28 -1.34
C VAL A 54 6.81 16.81 -1.64
N LYS A 55 7.30 16.40 -2.82
CA LYS A 55 7.26 15.00 -3.26
C LYS A 55 8.37 14.21 -2.58
N ILE A 56 8.03 13.04 -2.04
CA ILE A 56 8.98 12.10 -1.45
C ILE A 56 9.01 10.84 -2.32
N SER A 57 10.20 10.30 -2.58
CA SER A 57 10.40 9.13 -3.44
C SER A 57 11.22 8.06 -2.73
N GLY A 58 10.86 6.79 -2.95
CA GLY A 58 11.56 5.64 -2.36
C GLY A 58 11.14 5.30 -0.92
N TYR A 59 10.16 6.02 -0.35
CA TYR A 59 9.63 5.81 0.99
C TYR A 59 8.14 5.43 0.96
N LYS A 60 7.53 5.23 2.14
CA LYS A 60 6.08 5.01 2.25
C LYS A 60 5.24 6.27 2.12
N THR A 61 5.88 7.40 2.40
CA THR A 61 5.36 8.74 2.17
C THR A 61 5.57 9.11 0.71
N ASP A 62 4.50 9.56 0.06
CA ASP A 62 4.53 10.07 -1.31
C ASP A 62 4.57 11.60 -1.30
N VAL A 63 3.88 12.23 -0.35
CA VAL A 63 3.85 13.69 -0.15
C VAL A 63 4.12 14.01 1.31
N GLN A 64 5.09 14.89 1.57
CA GLN A 64 5.32 15.46 2.89
C GLN A 64 4.80 16.90 2.90
N VAL A 65 3.95 17.22 3.87
CA VAL A 65 3.41 18.56 4.10
C VAL A 65 4.06 19.13 5.34
N GLN A 66 4.67 20.29 5.20
CA GLN A 66 5.35 21.04 6.25
C GLN A 66 4.47 22.23 6.63
N VAL A 67 4.06 22.32 7.89
CA VAL A 67 3.14 23.34 8.38
C VAL A 67 3.85 24.23 9.40
N THR A 68 3.89 25.53 9.12
CA THR A 68 4.39 26.54 10.06
C THR A 68 3.20 27.24 10.72
N ILE A 69 3.19 27.27 12.04
CA ILE A 69 2.14 27.90 12.84
C ILE A 69 2.63 29.26 13.32
N LYS A 70 1.77 30.27 13.24
CA LYS A 70 2.05 31.64 13.68
C LYS A 70 2.61 31.62 15.10
N LEU A 71 3.67 32.40 15.31
CA LEU A 71 4.34 32.57 16.61
C LEU A 71 5.02 31.29 17.14
N LYS A 72 5.02 30.18 16.40
CA LYS A 72 5.81 28.98 16.72
C LYS A 72 7.01 28.89 15.79
N LYS A 73 8.19 28.59 16.38
CA LYS A 73 9.42 28.38 15.62
C LYS A 73 9.52 26.98 14.99
N ALA A 74 8.79 26.01 15.54
CA ALA A 74 8.83 24.63 15.07
C ALA A 74 7.96 24.45 13.82
N ILE A 75 8.45 23.65 12.88
CA ILE A 75 7.73 23.19 11.70
C ILE A 75 7.12 21.83 12.04
N ASP A 76 5.82 21.70 11.85
CA ASP A 76 5.14 20.42 11.96
C ASP A 76 5.18 19.67 10.62
N ILE A 77 5.24 18.34 10.66
CA ILE A 77 5.48 17.51 9.47
C ILE A 77 4.43 16.42 9.38
N GLU A 78 3.68 16.45 8.27
CA GLU A 78 2.67 15.46 7.94
C GLU A 78 3.11 14.62 6.74
N ASN A 79 3.26 13.33 6.97
CA ASN A 79 3.70 12.37 5.96
C ASN A 79 2.48 11.63 5.38
N LEU A 80 2.14 11.91 4.13
CA LEU A 80 0.99 11.32 3.45
C LEU A 80 1.43 10.23 2.47
N GLN A 81 0.76 9.07 2.57
CA GLN A 81 0.68 8.11 1.49
C GLN A 81 -0.53 8.41 0.62
N VAL A 82 -0.33 8.49 -0.69
CA VAL A 82 -1.33 8.87 -1.67
C VAL A 82 -1.77 7.66 -2.48
N LYS A 83 -3.08 7.49 -2.70
CA LYS A 83 -3.62 6.46 -3.59
C LYS A 83 -4.64 7.09 -4.54
N LEU A 84 -4.43 6.89 -5.85
CA LEU A 84 -5.45 7.17 -6.87
C LEU A 84 -6.24 5.90 -7.16
N VAL A 85 -7.57 6.03 -7.21
CA VAL A 85 -8.45 4.98 -7.70
C VAL A 85 -9.41 5.54 -8.75
N SER A 86 -9.53 4.85 -9.89
CA SER A 86 -10.38 5.28 -11.01
C SER A 86 -11.67 4.47 -11.17
N ASN A 87 -11.93 3.54 -10.25
CA ASN A 87 -13.14 2.70 -10.27
C ASN A 87 -13.68 2.47 -8.84
N PRO A 88 -14.90 1.95 -8.68
CA PRO A 88 -15.48 1.68 -7.35
C PRO A 88 -14.79 0.55 -6.57
N LYS A 89 -14.03 -0.34 -7.23
CA LYS A 89 -13.38 -1.52 -6.64
C LYS A 89 -11.97 -1.65 -7.23
N GLY A 90 -11.01 -0.93 -6.65
CA GLY A 90 -9.68 -0.79 -7.20
C GLY A 90 -8.62 -1.35 -6.28
N PHE A 91 -7.80 -2.28 -6.77
CA PHE A 91 -6.71 -2.85 -5.98
C PHE A 91 -5.40 -2.12 -6.23
N ASN A 92 -4.86 -1.48 -5.20
CA ASN A 92 -3.61 -0.72 -5.27
C ASN A 92 -2.50 -1.48 -4.56
N GLN A 93 -1.28 -1.39 -5.11
CA GLN A 93 -0.08 -1.90 -4.46
C GLN A 93 0.28 -1.02 -3.24
N ILE A 94 0.64 -1.67 -2.14
CA ILE A 94 1.16 -1.01 -0.93
C ILE A 94 2.61 -1.39 -0.64
N ASP A 95 3.03 -2.60 -1.01
CA ASP A 95 4.43 -3.03 -0.96
C ASP A 95 4.71 -4.10 -2.02
N LYS A 96 5.98 -4.21 -2.44
CA LYS A 96 6.47 -5.26 -3.32
C LYS A 96 7.99 -5.37 -3.20
N ARG A 97 8.49 -6.57 -2.89
CA ARG A 97 9.92 -6.88 -2.82
C ARG A 97 10.17 -8.35 -3.16
N TRP A 98 11.43 -8.70 -3.38
CA TRP A 98 11.88 -10.09 -3.40
C TRP A 98 11.68 -10.74 -2.03
N VAL A 99 11.42 -12.05 -1.98
CA VAL A 99 11.20 -12.79 -0.73
C VAL A 99 12.38 -12.63 0.23
N ASN A 100 13.62 -12.67 -0.27
CA ASN A 100 14.82 -12.48 0.55
C ASN A 100 14.85 -11.12 1.27
N LYS A 101 14.27 -10.06 0.70
CA LYS A 101 14.22 -8.76 1.38
C LYS A 101 13.23 -8.75 2.53
N TYR A 102 12.10 -9.44 2.39
CA TYR A 102 11.20 -9.65 3.53
C TYR A 102 11.81 -10.61 4.56
N ALA A 103 12.58 -11.60 4.12
CA ALA A 103 13.31 -12.51 5.00
C ALA A 103 14.26 -11.77 5.93
N GLU A 104 15.06 -10.86 5.36
CA GLU A 104 15.95 -9.96 6.09
C GLU A 104 15.18 -9.04 7.07
N MET A 105 14.10 -8.41 6.60
CA MET A 105 13.33 -7.44 7.41
C MET A 105 12.56 -8.07 8.57
N TRP A 106 12.06 -9.29 8.40
CA TRP A 106 11.12 -9.93 9.32
C TRP A 106 11.67 -11.20 9.97
N ASN A 107 12.96 -11.52 9.74
CA ASN A 107 13.62 -12.73 10.22
C ASN A 107 12.80 -13.99 9.91
N ILE A 108 12.41 -14.15 8.64
CA ILE A 108 11.54 -15.25 8.21
C ILE A 108 12.30 -16.58 8.32
N PRO A 109 11.72 -17.64 8.93
CA PRO A 109 12.36 -18.96 8.98
C PRO A 109 12.62 -19.53 7.58
N ALA A 110 13.76 -20.22 7.40
CA ALA A 110 14.17 -20.80 6.12
C ALA A 110 13.09 -21.68 5.45
N THR A 111 12.34 -22.43 6.27
CA THR A 111 11.21 -23.26 5.80
C THR A 111 10.09 -22.41 5.16
N VAL A 112 9.74 -21.28 5.77
CA VAL A 112 8.74 -20.34 5.24
C VAL A 112 9.28 -19.62 4.01
N ILE A 113 10.57 -19.25 4.00
CA ILE A 113 11.23 -18.63 2.84
C ILE A 113 11.09 -19.52 1.59
N SER A 114 11.44 -20.80 1.68
CA SER A 114 11.32 -21.71 0.53
C SER A 114 9.88 -21.85 0.03
N ILE A 115 8.90 -21.95 0.95
CA ILE A 115 7.48 -21.99 0.56
C ILE A 115 7.09 -20.70 -0.18
N LEU A 116 7.49 -19.53 0.32
CA LEU A 116 7.20 -18.24 -0.32
C LEU A 116 7.90 -18.08 -1.67
N LYS A 117 9.11 -18.64 -1.86
CA LYS A 117 9.80 -18.62 -3.15
C LYS A 117 9.11 -19.50 -4.19
N ARG A 118 8.68 -20.70 -3.84
CA ARG A 118 7.83 -21.52 -4.71
C ARG A 118 6.48 -20.86 -4.99
N TYR A 119 5.91 -20.18 -3.99
CA TYR A 119 4.65 -19.46 -4.13
C TYR A 119 4.73 -18.31 -5.15
N THR A 120 5.86 -17.61 -5.16
CA THR A 120 6.10 -16.45 -6.01
C THR A 120 6.70 -16.82 -7.38
N GLY A 121 7.29 -18.01 -7.50
CA GLY A 121 8.02 -18.47 -8.68
C GLY A 121 9.48 -18.04 -8.70
N GLU A 122 10.04 -17.60 -7.56
CA GLU A 122 11.49 -17.48 -7.36
C GLU A 122 12.16 -18.87 -7.34
N GLU A 123 11.42 -19.90 -6.89
CA GLU A 123 11.78 -21.32 -6.99
C GLU A 123 10.72 -22.06 -7.82
N VAL A 124 11.14 -23.14 -8.49
CA VAL A 124 10.26 -23.97 -9.32
C VAL A 124 9.24 -24.75 -8.47
N PRO A 125 8.06 -25.08 -9.01
CA PRO A 125 7.10 -25.95 -8.32
C PRO A 125 7.69 -27.31 -7.94
N THR A 126 7.21 -27.89 -6.84
CA THR A 126 7.63 -29.21 -6.34
C THR A 126 6.55 -30.28 -6.50
N ILE A 127 5.51 -29.99 -7.28
CA ILE A 127 4.39 -30.90 -7.58
C ILE A 127 4.38 -31.18 -9.07
N ASP A 128 3.90 -32.36 -9.48
CA ASP A 128 4.00 -32.80 -10.88
C ASP A 128 3.10 -32.01 -11.84
N ASN A 129 1.96 -31.51 -11.37
CA ASN A 129 0.96 -30.83 -12.20
C ASN A 129 0.48 -29.51 -11.57
N PRO A 130 1.36 -28.49 -11.44
CA PRO A 130 0.95 -27.18 -10.91
C PRO A 130 0.02 -26.49 -11.90
N LYS A 131 -0.95 -25.72 -11.39
CA LYS A 131 -1.85 -24.93 -12.25
C LYS A 131 -1.11 -23.88 -13.09
N ASP A 132 0.03 -23.39 -12.62
CA ASP A 132 0.92 -22.48 -13.33
C ASP A 132 2.33 -23.04 -13.21
N GLU A 133 2.92 -23.53 -14.31
CA GLU A 133 4.25 -24.17 -14.33
C GLU A 133 5.37 -23.31 -13.72
N ARG A 134 5.15 -22.00 -13.58
CA ARG A 134 6.13 -21.06 -13.06
C ARG A 134 6.11 -20.93 -11.54
N ARG A 135 5.10 -21.45 -10.83
CA ARG A 135 4.94 -21.26 -9.37
C ARG A 135 3.91 -22.21 -8.75
N MET A 136 3.82 -22.23 -7.43
CA MET A 136 2.73 -22.87 -6.70
C MET A 136 1.73 -21.83 -6.16
N PHE A 137 0.45 -22.16 -6.17
CA PHE A 137 -0.58 -21.43 -5.45
C PHE A 137 -0.62 -21.85 -3.99
N ALA A 138 -1.10 -20.97 -3.11
CA ALA A 138 -1.14 -21.23 -1.68
C ALA A 138 -1.94 -22.49 -1.31
N ASN A 139 -2.98 -22.83 -2.09
CA ASN A 139 -3.81 -24.01 -1.90
C ASN A 139 -3.25 -25.29 -2.54
N GLU A 140 -2.13 -25.22 -3.26
CA GLU A 140 -1.44 -26.38 -3.86
C GLU A 140 -0.36 -26.95 -2.93
N PHE A 141 0.06 -26.21 -1.90
CA PHE A 141 1.00 -26.73 -0.90
C PHE A 141 0.35 -27.79 0.00
N SER A 142 1.16 -28.63 0.63
CA SER A 142 0.67 -29.58 1.64
C SER A 142 0.01 -28.85 2.82
N LYS A 143 -0.90 -29.51 3.54
CA LYS A 143 -1.54 -28.92 4.74
C LYS A 143 -0.52 -28.47 5.80
N LYS A 144 0.60 -29.19 5.92
CA LYS A 144 1.72 -28.84 6.80
C LYS A 144 2.35 -27.50 6.39
N GLU A 145 2.69 -27.33 5.11
CA GLU A 145 3.28 -26.09 4.59
C GLU A 145 2.31 -24.91 4.65
N GLN A 146 1.03 -25.14 4.29
CA GLN A 146 -0.02 -24.13 4.44
C GLN A 146 -0.09 -23.63 5.89
N LYS A 147 -0.08 -24.56 6.86
CA LYS A 147 -0.11 -24.24 8.28
C LYS A 147 1.15 -23.47 8.73
N LEU A 148 2.34 -23.86 8.28
CA LEU A 148 3.58 -23.14 8.61
C LEU A 148 3.53 -21.67 8.18
N VAL A 149 3.07 -21.38 6.96
CA VAL A 149 2.95 -20.00 6.48
C VAL A 149 1.86 -19.25 7.23
N ILE A 150 0.67 -19.85 7.42
CA ILE A 150 -0.43 -19.20 8.14
C ILE A 150 -0.04 -18.89 9.58
N ASP A 151 0.53 -19.84 10.32
CA ASP A 151 0.95 -19.63 11.71
C ASP A 151 2.01 -18.54 11.81
N TRP A 152 2.99 -18.53 10.89
CA TRP A 152 4.02 -17.50 10.86
C TRP A 152 3.43 -16.11 10.55
N LEU A 153 2.54 -16.01 9.55
CA LEU A 153 1.87 -14.77 9.22
C LEU A 153 1.02 -14.26 10.40
N SER A 154 0.29 -15.14 11.07
CA SER A 154 -0.58 -14.79 12.20
C SER A 154 0.23 -14.29 13.38
N LYS A 155 1.35 -14.97 13.70
CA LYS A 155 2.28 -14.54 14.76
C LYS A 155 2.90 -13.17 14.48
N ASN A 156 3.09 -12.80 13.21
CA ASN A 156 3.77 -11.56 12.80
C ASN A 156 2.83 -10.53 12.15
N GLN A 157 1.51 -10.68 12.31
CA GLN A 157 0.52 -9.91 11.56
C GLN A 157 0.68 -8.39 11.76
N SER A 158 0.78 -7.92 13.01
CA SER A 158 0.94 -6.50 13.31
C SER A 158 2.21 -5.90 12.71
N LEU A 159 3.32 -6.66 12.74
CA LEU A 159 4.60 -6.25 12.15
C LEU A 159 4.47 -6.08 10.63
N ILE A 160 3.90 -7.09 9.95
CA ILE A 160 3.71 -7.10 8.49
C ILE A 160 2.77 -5.96 8.06
N VAL A 161 1.66 -5.78 8.77
CA VAL A 161 0.68 -4.70 8.48
C VAL A 161 1.36 -3.33 8.64
N SER A 162 2.08 -3.12 9.74
CA SER A 162 2.78 -1.85 9.99
C SER A 162 3.81 -1.56 8.91
N ASP A 163 4.68 -2.52 8.60
CA ASP A 163 5.75 -2.30 7.61
C ASP A 163 5.21 -2.12 6.19
N THR A 164 4.14 -2.83 5.83
CA THR A 164 3.58 -2.74 4.46
C THR A 164 2.73 -1.50 4.24
N LEU A 165 2.08 -0.93 5.27
CA LEU A 165 1.27 0.28 5.16
C LEU A 165 2.03 1.54 5.58
N LYS A 166 2.48 1.58 6.84
CA LYS A 166 3.11 2.74 7.49
C LYS A 166 4.60 2.86 7.17
N GLY A 167 5.32 1.73 7.19
CA GLY A 167 6.78 1.70 7.13
C GLY A 167 7.43 2.16 8.43
N ARG A 168 8.72 2.53 8.35
CA ARG A 168 9.55 2.90 9.50
C ARG A 168 10.36 4.16 9.21
N GLY A 169 10.86 4.79 10.27
CA GLY A 169 11.77 5.94 10.18
C GLY A 169 11.07 7.27 9.89
N LYS A 170 11.86 8.28 9.54
CA LYS A 170 11.41 9.69 9.40
C LYS A 170 10.35 9.92 8.33
N PHE A 171 10.22 9.01 7.37
CA PHE A 171 9.24 9.06 6.27
C PHE A 171 8.23 7.92 6.36
N ALA A 172 7.97 7.41 7.57
CA ALA A 172 6.80 6.59 7.82
C ALA A 172 5.55 7.41 7.53
N ALA A 173 4.58 6.79 6.85
CA ALA A 173 3.35 7.47 6.48
C ALA A 173 2.43 7.57 7.71
N GLU A 174 1.99 8.77 8.03
CA GLU A 174 1.07 9.05 9.14
C GLU A 174 -0.38 9.18 8.68
N TRP A 175 -0.57 9.44 7.38
CA TRP A 175 -1.89 9.58 6.77
C TRP A 175 -1.98 8.79 5.46
N MET A 176 -3.19 8.32 5.14
CA MET A 176 -3.52 7.82 3.82
C MET A 176 -4.57 8.74 3.19
N LEU A 177 -4.20 9.38 2.09
CA LEU A 177 -5.09 10.18 1.24
C LEU A 177 -5.46 9.37 0.00
N VAL A 178 -6.73 8.99 -0.10
CA VAL A 178 -7.25 8.29 -1.27
C VAL A 178 -8.07 9.25 -2.10
N ALA A 179 -7.67 9.49 -3.34
CA ALA A 179 -8.43 10.22 -4.33
C ALA A 179 -9.15 9.23 -5.25
N GLN A 180 -10.47 9.30 -5.31
CA GLN A 180 -11.28 8.56 -6.28
C GLN A 180 -11.71 9.52 -7.39
N LYS A 181 -11.15 9.33 -8.59
CA LYS A 181 -11.42 10.17 -9.77
C LYS A 181 -12.00 9.30 -10.87
N ASN A 182 -13.29 9.46 -11.14
CA ASN A 182 -13.96 8.88 -12.30
C ASN A 182 -14.28 9.98 -13.33
N SER A 183 -14.87 9.63 -14.47
CA SER A 183 -15.08 10.58 -15.59
C SER A 183 -15.99 11.76 -15.26
N THR A 184 -16.79 11.68 -14.20
CA THR A 184 -17.81 12.68 -13.85
C THR A 184 -17.62 13.27 -12.46
N ASN A 185 -17.01 12.53 -11.54
CA ASN A 185 -16.88 12.87 -10.13
C ASN A 185 -15.45 12.64 -9.65
N ALA A 186 -14.97 13.57 -8.82
CA ALA A 186 -13.78 13.41 -8.02
C ALA A 186 -14.16 13.58 -6.54
N CYS A 187 -13.78 12.61 -5.73
CA CYS A 187 -13.88 12.71 -4.27
C CYS A 187 -12.59 12.20 -3.63
N TRP A 188 -12.41 12.49 -2.35
CA TRP A 188 -11.24 12.09 -1.60
C TRP A 188 -11.63 11.68 -0.18
N ILE A 189 -10.78 10.88 0.45
CA ILE A 189 -10.87 10.59 1.88
C ILE A 189 -9.47 10.57 2.49
N LEU A 190 -9.35 11.20 3.66
CA LEU A 190 -8.13 11.25 4.45
C LEU A 190 -8.36 10.51 5.77
N LYS A 191 -7.54 9.51 6.06
CA LYS A 191 -7.57 8.78 7.35
C LYS A 191 -6.17 8.66 7.93
N SER A 192 -6.08 8.65 9.25
CA SER A 192 -4.80 8.38 9.93
C SER A 192 -4.32 6.97 9.60
N MET A 193 -3.01 6.79 9.55
CA MET A 193 -2.41 5.49 9.24
C MET A 193 -2.77 4.45 10.31
N ASN A 194 -2.94 4.86 11.57
CA ASN A 194 -3.44 3.99 12.64
C ASN A 194 -4.83 3.41 12.32
N PHE A 195 -5.74 4.25 11.82
CA PHE A 195 -7.04 3.79 11.35
C PHE A 195 -6.89 2.81 10.19
N CYS A 196 -6.06 3.14 9.19
CA CYS A 196 -5.83 2.28 8.02
C CYS A 196 -5.23 0.91 8.40
N MET A 197 -4.26 0.88 9.30
CA MET A 197 -3.65 -0.36 9.80
C MET A 197 -4.66 -1.25 10.52
N ASN A 198 -5.49 -0.67 11.39
CA ASN A 198 -6.58 -1.39 12.05
C ASN A 198 -7.57 -1.92 11.01
N TYR A 199 -8.06 -1.05 10.12
CA TYR A 199 -9.11 -1.40 9.17
C TYR A 199 -8.69 -2.49 8.18
N PHE A 200 -7.49 -2.37 7.60
CA PHE A 200 -7.01 -3.33 6.60
C PHE A 200 -6.32 -4.55 7.23
N GLY A 201 -5.68 -4.36 8.38
CA GLY A 201 -4.88 -5.39 9.03
C GLY A 201 -5.69 -6.34 9.90
N ASN A 202 -6.84 -5.93 10.43
CA ASN A 202 -7.63 -6.78 11.31
C ASN A 202 -8.36 -7.91 10.57
N ARG A 203 -8.63 -9.01 11.30
CA ARG A 203 -9.23 -10.32 10.91
C ARG A 203 -8.23 -11.42 10.62
N ASP A 204 -8.77 -12.64 10.59
CA ASP A 204 -8.03 -13.88 10.37
C ASP A 204 -7.26 -13.92 9.05
N ILE A 205 -6.14 -14.63 9.10
CA ILE A 205 -5.32 -14.93 7.93
C ILE A 205 -5.86 -16.19 7.26
N LYS A 206 -6.09 -16.12 5.96
CA LYS A 206 -6.66 -17.24 5.20
C LYS A 206 -6.09 -17.39 3.80
N ILE A 207 -6.18 -18.60 3.29
CA ILE A 207 -5.96 -18.90 1.87
C ILE A 207 -7.28 -18.72 1.12
N THR A 208 -7.24 -17.95 0.04
CA THR A 208 -8.40 -17.71 -0.82
C THR A 208 -8.64 -18.89 -1.77
N LYS A 209 -9.87 -19.02 -2.30
CA LYS A 209 -10.19 -20.03 -3.34
C LYS A 209 -9.28 -19.95 -4.58
N ARG A 210 -8.71 -18.78 -4.86
CA ARG A 210 -7.77 -18.54 -5.96
C ARG A 210 -6.31 -18.83 -5.59
N GLY A 211 -6.05 -19.32 -4.38
CA GLY A 211 -4.71 -19.70 -3.95
C GLY A 211 -3.79 -18.52 -3.62
N ASN A 212 -4.35 -17.38 -3.18
CA ASN A 212 -3.58 -16.29 -2.56
C ASN A 212 -3.78 -16.27 -1.05
N PHE A 213 -2.80 -15.71 -0.33
CA PHE A 213 -2.94 -15.43 1.10
C PHE A 213 -3.65 -14.09 1.31
N LYS A 214 -4.47 -14.01 2.36
CA LYS A 214 -5.17 -12.80 2.76
C LYS A 214 -4.90 -12.55 4.24
N ILE A 215 -4.29 -11.40 4.55
CA ILE A 215 -3.96 -10.93 5.89
C ILE A 215 -4.97 -9.85 6.25
N GLY A 216 -6.00 -10.21 7.00
CA GLY A 216 -7.16 -9.33 7.19
C GLY A 216 -7.84 -8.99 5.85
N LYS A 217 -7.73 -7.74 5.41
CA LYS A 217 -8.17 -7.26 4.10
C LYS A 217 -7.04 -7.09 3.08
N ILE A 218 -5.79 -7.22 3.50
CA ILE A 218 -4.61 -7.13 2.63
C ILE A 218 -4.45 -8.45 1.86
N THR A 219 -4.32 -8.36 0.54
CA THR A 219 -4.01 -9.50 -0.33
C THR A 219 -2.50 -9.62 -0.51
N MET A 220 -1.93 -10.75 -0.13
CA MET A 220 -0.54 -11.10 -0.37
C MET A 220 -0.48 -12.06 -1.57
N GLN A 221 0.23 -11.66 -2.61
CA GLN A 221 0.24 -12.37 -3.88
C GLN A 221 1.57 -12.32 -4.62
N ARG A 222 1.83 -13.30 -5.51
CA ARG A 222 2.82 -13.12 -6.58
C ARG A 222 2.48 -11.85 -7.36
N LYS A 223 3.49 -11.01 -7.65
CA LYS A 223 3.32 -9.78 -8.44
C LYS A 223 2.67 -10.07 -9.79
N GLY A 224 3.23 -11.03 -10.54
CA GLY A 224 2.79 -11.37 -11.88
C GLY A 224 2.87 -10.20 -12.87
N GLY A 225 2.50 -10.46 -14.12
CA GLY A 225 2.55 -9.47 -15.20
C GLY A 225 3.98 -9.07 -15.57
N ASP A 226 4.21 -7.77 -15.79
CA ASP A 226 5.50 -7.18 -16.20
C ASP A 226 6.09 -7.76 -17.50
N GLY A 227 5.24 -8.30 -18.38
CA GLY A 227 5.67 -8.96 -19.61
C GLY A 227 6.43 -10.27 -19.36
N GLY A 228 6.27 -10.89 -18.18
CA GLY A 228 6.98 -12.12 -17.82
C GLY A 228 8.41 -11.91 -17.30
N ARG A 229 8.86 -10.66 -17.15
CA ARG A 229 10.17 -10.33 -16.56
C ARG A 229 10.34 -10.92 -15.16
N GLU A 230 11.59 -11.05 -14.72
CA GLU A 230 11.94 -11.55 -13.39
C GLU A 230 11.21 -10.82 -12.24
N THR A 231 10.95 -9.51 -12.38
CA THR A 231 10.19 -8.74 -11.38
C THR A 231 8.75 -9.23 -11.15
N SER A 232 8.22 -10.05 -12.06
CA SER A 232 6.92 -10.74 -11.90
C SER A 232 6.93 -11.78 -10.77
N LYS A 233 8.11 -12.22 -10.33
CA LYS A 233 8.34 -13.17 -9.24
C LYS A 233 8.46 -12.49 -7.86
N MET A 234 8.33 -11.16 -7.77
CA MET A 234 8.31 -10.51 -6.45
C MET A 234 7.03 -10.84 -5.66
N LEU A 235 7.13 -10.84 -4.33
CA LEU A 235 5.97 -10.88 -3.44
C LEU A 235 5.37 -9.47 -3.32
N GLN A 236 4.06 -9.36 -3.53
CA GLN A 236 3.31 -8.11 -3.60
C GLN A 236 2.14 -8.09 -2.61
N PHE A 237 1.94 -6.94 -1.96
CA PHE A 237 0.81 -6.66 -1.07
C PHE A 237 -0.13 -5.63 -1.70
N LYS A 238 -1.43 -5.90 -1.65
CA LYS A 238 -2.49 -5.03 -2.20
C LYS A 238 -3.64 -4.85 -1.24
N ILE A 239 -4.25 -3.68 -1.28
CA ILE A 239 -5.52 -3.35 -0.62
C ILE A 239 -6.52 -2.83 -1.64
N ASN A 240 -7.78 -2.73 -1.25
CA ASN A 240 -8.76 -1.91 -1.97
C ASN A 240 -8.96 -0.58 -1.21
N PRO A 241 -8.32 0.53 -1.63
CA PRO A 241 -8.42 1.81 -0.91
C PRO A 241 -9.83 2.40 -0.92
N THR A 242 -10.70 2.02 -1.87
CA THR A 242 -12.07 2.54 -1.93
C THR A 242 -12.91 2.12 -0.73
N GLU A 243 -12.51 1.06 -0.03
CA GLU A 243 -13.19 0.63 1.18
C GLU A 243 -13.13 1.67 2.31
N LEU A 244 -12.22 2.66 2.25
CA LEU A 244 -12.18 3.73 3.25
C LEU A 244 -13.40 4.67 3.14
N PHE A 245 -13.95 4.87 1.94
CA PHE A 245 -15.15 5.71 1.72
C PHE A 245 -16.43 5.12 2.30
N ASN A 246 -16.46 3.82 2.62
CA ASN A 246 -17.66 3.14 3.12
C ASN A 246 -17.77 3.16 4.66
N ASN A 247 -16.84 3.82 5.36
CA ASN A 247 -16.83 3.91 6.83
C ASN A 247 -16.92 5.36 7.31
N GLU A 248 -17.76 6.14 6.62
CA GLU A 248 -18.27 7.43 7.12
C GLU A 248 -19.68 7.24 7.67
#